data_AF-A0A7V7XD47-F1
#
_entry.id   AF-A0A7V7XD47-F1
#
_cell.length_a   1.000
_cell.length_b   1.000
_cell.length_c   1.000
_cell.angle_alpha   90.00
_cell.angle_beta   90.00
_cell.angle_gamma   90.00
#
_symmetry.space_group_name_H-M   'P 1'
#
loop_
_entity.id
_entity.type
_entity.pdbx_description
1 polymer ?
#
loop_
_entity_poly.entity_id
_entity_poly.type
_entity_poly.pdbx_seq_one_letter_code
_entity_poly.pdbx_strand_id
1 'polypeptide(L)'
;MSEAFDKLKAILQEKQTLTTEDFETITKAHGALSDQEHIALEAMRLRIDKQNRPKVSMEDYLKAAKVLDEVPEGSDEYKAAEEIVNAFEGGG
;
A
#
# COMPACT_ATOMS: atom_id res chain seq x y z
N MET A 1 5.54 7.78 23.40
CA MET A 1 6.19 7.62 22.10
C MET A 1 7.69 7.57 22.35
N SER A 2 8.34 6.52 21.86
CA SER A 2 9.76 6.24 21.97
C SER A 2 10.56 6.95 20.87
N GLU A 3 11.86 7.14 21.09
CA GLU A 3 12.75 7.70 20.08
C GLU A 3 12.84 6.80 18.83
N ALA A 4 12.76 5.47 19.03
CA ALA A 4 12.69 4.50 17.94
C ALA A 4 11.46 4.73 17.04
N PHE A 5 10.30 4.97 17.65
CA PHE A 5 9.07 5.29 16.94
C PHE A 5 9.21 6.59 16.13
N ASP A 6 9.71 7.66 16.76
CA ASP A 6 9.82 8.97 16.09
C ASP A 6 10.76 8.91 14.87
N LYS A 7 11.86 8.15 14.96
CA LYS A 7 12.79 7.96 13.84
C LYS A 7 12.19 7.12 12.72
N LEU A 8 11.54 5.99 13.02
CA LEU A 8 10.89 5.18 11.99
C LEU A 8 9.74 5.92 11.33
N LYS A 9 8.99 6.70 12.10
CA LYS A 9 7.94 7.58 11.56
C LYS A 9 8.52 8.61 10.60
N ALA A 10 9.65 9.26 10.94
CA ALA A 10 10.30 10.22 10.05
C ALA A 10 10.74 9.56 8.73
N ILE A 11 11.38 8.39 8.80
CA ILE A 11 11.78 7.61 7.61
C ILE A 11 10.56 7.26 6.76
N LEU A 12 9.48 6.79 7.39
CA LEU A 12 8.25 6.43 6.71
C LEU A 12 7.59 7.65 6.04
N GLN A 13 7.65 8.84 6.65
CA GLN A 13 7.12 10.06 6.05
C GLN A 13 7.97 10.56 4.88
N GLU A 14 9.29 10.41 4.94
CA GLU A 14 10.22 10.86 3.91
C GLU A 14 10.28 9.89 2.72
N LYS A 15 10.49 8.60 2.99
CA LYS A 15 10.66 7.56 1.96
C LYS A 15 9.34 6.95 1.51
N GLN A 16 8.24 7.20 2.23
CA GLN A 16 6.94 6.55 2.02
C GLN A 16 6.98 5.02 2.11
N THR A 17 8.07 4.45 2.63
CA THR A 17 8.29 3.02 2.80
C THR A 17 9.21 2.79 3.99
N LEU A 18 9.14 1.59 4.55
CA LEU A 18 10.03 1.14 5.61
C LEU A 18 10.56 -0.23 5.26
N THR A 19 11.88 -0.37 5.27
CA THR A 19 12.54 -1.65 5.07
C THR A 19 12.77 -2.35 6.40
N THR A 20 12.98 -3.67 6.36
CA THR A 20 13.38 -4.44 7.54
C THR A 20 14.70 -3.93 8.13
N GLU A 21 15.63 -3.46 7.28
CA GLU A 21 16.91 -2.89 7.71
C GLU A 21 16.74 -1.59 8.49
N ASP A 22 15.84 -0.69 8.05
CA ASP A 22 15.52 0.54 8.80
C ASP A 22 14.99 0.17 10.20
N PHE A 23 14.09 -0.81 10.26
CA PHE A 23 13.51 -1.31 11.51
C PHE A 23 14.56 -1.89 12.47
N GLU A 24 15.41 -2.79 11.99
CA GLU A 24 16.45 -3.40 12.80
C GLU A 24 17.47 -2.38 13.28
N THR A 25 17.88 -1.46 12.42
CA THR A 25 18.88 -0.44 12.73
C THR A 25 18.37 0.48 13.83
N ILE A 26 17.12 0.96 13.71
CA ILE A 26 16.54 1.88 14.69
C ILE A 26 16.22 1.16 16.01
N THR A 27 15.68 -0.06 15.97
CA THR A 27 15.36 -0.81 17.20
C THR A 27 16.61 -1.28 17.95
N LYS A 28 17.71 -1.59 17.26
CA LYS A 28 19.02 -1.87 17.89
C LYS A 28 19.62 -0.63 18.56
N ALA A 29 19.43 0.56 17.98
CA ALA A 29 20.02 1.80 18.49
C ALA A 29 19.18 2.48 19.59
N HIS A 30 17.85 2.40 19.50
CA HIS A 30 16.92 3.17 20.35
C HIS A 30 15.98 2.29 21.20
N GLY A 31 16.12 0.97 21.11
CA GLY A 31 15.29 0.01 21.83
C GLY A 31 14.08 -0.47 21.00
N ALA A 32 13.46 -1.54 21.48
CA ALA A 32 12.28 -2.12 20.86
C ALA A 32 11.07 -1.17 20.95
N LEU A 33 10.20 -1.23 19.94
CA LEU A 33 8.92 -0.56 19.96
C LEU A 33 7.93 -1.32 20.85
N SER A 34 7.05 -0.59 21.51
CA SER A 34 5.88 -1.20 22.12
C SER A 34 4.87 -1.68 21.08
N ASP A 35 3.97 -2.58 21.46
CA ASP A 35 2.90 -3.07 20.57
C ASP A 35 2.04 -1.92 20.02
N GLN A 36 1.75 -0.91 20.84
CA GLN A 36 0.99 0.27 20.41
C GLN A 36 1.73 1.09 19.35
N GLU A 37 3.05 1.21 19.47
CA GLU A 37 3.90 1.91 18.51
C GLU A 37 4.02 1.14 17.21
N HIS A 38 4.12 -0.20 17.28
CA HIS A 38 4.06 -1.07 16.11
C HIS A 38 2.75 -0.88 15.34
N ILE A 39 1.61 -0.95 16.03
CA ILE A 39 0.28 -0.75 15.43
C ILE A 39 0.17 0.63 14.80
N ALA A 40 0.62 1.68 15.49
CA ALA A 40 0.57 3.04 14.97
C ALA A 40 1.43 3.21 13.70
N LEU A 41 2.62 2.62 13.68
CA LEU A 41 3.53 2.68 12.54
C LEU A 41 2.97 1.89 11.34
N GLU A 42 2.39 0.72 11.60
CA GLU A 42 1.76 -0.11 10.57
C GLU A 42 0.52 0.57 9.98
N ALA A 43 -0.30 1.22 10.81
CA ALA A 43 -1.44 2.02 10.36
C ALA A 43 -0.99 3.20 9.47
N MET A 44 0.12 3.87 9.82
CA MET A 44 0.69 4.92 8.97
C MET A 44 1.19 4.36 7.65
N ARG A 45 1.88 3.22 7.68
CA ARG A 45 2.37 2.55 6.47
C ARG A 45 1.22 2.16 5.55
N LEU A 46 0.15 1.58 6.09
CA LEU A 46 -1.05 1.22 5.35
C LEU A 46 -1.73 2.45 4.74
N ARG A 47 -1.78 3.57 5.48
CA ARG A 47 -2.35 4.82 4.96
C ARG A 47 -1.55 5.37 3.79
N ILE A 48 -0.22 5.35 3.87
CA ILE A 48 0.66 5.79 2.78
C ILE A 48 0.53 4.86 1.58
N ASP A 49 0.49 3.55 1.81
CA ASP A 49 0.27 2.56 0.77
C ASP A 49 -1.04 2.84 0.01
N LYS A 50 -2.15 3.06 0.72
CA LYS A 50 -3.42 3.49 0.12
C LYS A 50 -3.35 4.83 -0.61
N GLN A 51 -2.56 5.78 -0.12
CA GLN A 51 -2.39 7.07 -0.80
C GLN A 51 -1.59 6.95 -2.09
N ASN A 52 -0.62 6.02 -2.12
CA ASN A 52 0.27 5.79 -3.25
C ASN A 52 -0.30 4.77 -4.25
N ARG A 53 -1.34 4.01 -3.87
CA ARG A 53 -2.07 3.16 -4.82
C ARG A 53 -2.68 4.05 -5.92
N PRO A 54 -2.49 3.68 -7.19
CA PRO A 54 -3.16 4.39 -8.28
C PRO A 54 -4.67 4.27 -8.07
N LYS A 55 -5.33 5.41 -7.89
CA LYS A 55 -6.79 5.46 -7.83
C LYS A 55 -7.32 5.15 -9.22
N VAL A 56 -7.87 3.96 -9.39
CA VAL A 56 -8.65 3.62 -10.58
C VAL A 56 -9.88 4.51 -10.59
N SER A 57 -10.07 5.26 -11.67
CA SER A 57 -11.28 6.08 -11.79
C SER A 57 -12.50 5.20 -12.12
N MET A 58 -13.70 5.70 -11.82
CA MET A 58 -14.93 5.00 -12.23
C MET A 58 -15.00 4.82 -13.75
N GLU A 59 -14.43 5.75 -14.53
CA GLU A 59 -14.37 5.62 -15.98
C GLU A 59 -13.43 4.49 -16.43
N ASP A 60 -12.29 4.31 -15.77
CA ASP A 60 -11.37 3.21 -16.05
C ASP A 60 -11.99 1.86 -15.67
N TYR A 61 -12.70 1.82 -14.54
CA TYR A 61 -13.51 0.66 -14.14
C TYR A 61 -14.56 0.30 -15.19
N LEU A 62 -15.37 1.26 -15.65
CA LEU A 62 -16.42 1.00 -16.63
C LEU A 62 -15.86 0.54 -17.99
N LYS A 63 -14.72 1.09 -18.41
CA LYS A 63 -14.02 0.62 -19.62
C LYS A 63 -13.51 -0.80 -19.44
N ALA A 64 -12.89 -1.11 -18.30
CA ALA A 64 -12.38 -2.45 -18.01
C ALA A 64 -13.51 -3.48 -17.90
N ALA A 65 -14.60 -3.17 -17.19
CA ALA A 65 -15.77 -4.03 -17.09
C ALA A 65 -16.35 -4.35 -18.48
N LYS A 66 -16.43 -3.35 -19.36
CA LYS A 66 -16.84 -3.57 -20.75
C LYS A 66 -15.88 -4.49 -21.52
N VAL A 67 -14.57 -4.34 -21.32
CA VAL A 67 -13.58 -5.23 -21.94
C VAL A 67 -13.79 -6.67 -21.48
N LEU A 68 -14.02 -6.91 -20.18
CA LEU A 68 -14.29 -8.25 -19.63
C LEU A 68 -15.50 -8.92 -20.28
N ASP A 69 -16.52 -8.16 -20.68
CA ASP A 69 -17.71 -8.67 -21.38
C ASP A 69 -17.46 -8.98 -22.87
N GLU A 70 -16.47 -8.32 -23.50
CA GLU A 70 -16.24 -8.37 -24.95
C GLU A 70 -15.10 -9.32 -25.36
N VAL A 71 -14.13 -9.57 -24.48
CA VAL A 71 -12.95 -10.39 -24.78
C VAL A 71 -12.99 -11.76 -24.08
N PRO A 72 -12.37 -12.80 -24.65
CA PRO A 72 -12.32 -14.12 -24.01
C PRO A 72 -11.59 -14.10 -22.67
N GLU A 73 -12.15 -14.82 -21.69
CA GLU A 73 -11.51 -15.06 -20.40
C GLU A 73 -10.09 -15.63 -20.58
N GLY A 74 -9.12 -15.06 -19.88
CA GLY A 74 -7.72 -15.49 -19.93
C GLY A 74 -6.88 -14.91 -21.08
N SER A 75 -7.48 -14.10 -21.97
CA SER A 75 -6.73 -13.23 -22.90
C SER A 75 -5.91 -12.17 -22.15
N ASP A 76 -4.91 -11.59 -22.81
CA ASP A 76 -4.08 -10.57 -22.19
C ASP A 76 -4.87 -9.28 -21.90
N GLU A 77 -5.81 -8.91 -22.78
CA GLU A 77 -6.74 -7.81 -22.54
C GLU A 77 -7.70 -8.08 -21.37
N TYR A 78 -8.16 -9.33 -21.21
CA TYR A 78 -9.01 -9.71 -20.08
C TYR A 78 -8.28 -9.53 -18.75
N LYS A 79 -7.05 -10.04 -18.65
CA LYS A 79 -6.25 -9.95 -17.41
C LYS A 79 -5.97 -8.49 -17.03
N ALA A 80 -5.62 -7.66 -18.02
CA ALA A 80 -5.40 -6.23 -17.78
C ALA A 80 -6.68 -5.53 -17.28
N ALA A 81 -7.84 -5.86 -17.85
CA ALA A 81 -9.12 -5.32 -17.41
C ALA A 81 -9.52 -5.84 -16.00
N GLU A 82 -9.26 -7.12 -15.73
CA GLU A 82 -9.53 -7.76 -14.45
C GLU A 82 -8.71 -7.12 -13.31
N GLU A 83 -7.44 -6.78 -13.56
CA GLU A 83 -6.60 -6.05 -12.60
C GLU A 83 -7.17 -4.66 -12.27
N ILE A 84 -7.71 -3.94 -13.26
CA ILE A 84 -8.33 -2.62 -13.07
C ILE A 84 -9.62 -2.73 -12.24
N VAL A 85 -10.47 -3.70 -12.56
CA VAL A 85 -11.72 -3.97 -11.83
C VAL A 85 -11.42 -4.37 -10.39
N ASN A 86 -10.50 -5.30 -10.18
CA ASN A 86 -10.08 -5.74 -8.85
C ASN A 86 -9.44 -4.61 -8.03
N ALA A 87 -8.65 -3.74 -8.65
CA ALA A 87 -8.06 -2.59 -7.97
C ALA A 87 -9.13 -1.57 -7.52
N PHE A 88 -10.20 -1.37 -8.30
CA PHE A 88 -11.32 -0.50 -7.93
C PHE A 88 -12.18 -1.12 -6.82
N GLU A 89 -12.57 -2.39 -6.96
CA GLU A 89 -13.46 -3.09 -6.01
C GLU A 89 -12.75 -3.46 -4.69
N GLY A 90 -11.44 -3.70 -4.75
CA GLY A 90 -10.58 -3.95 -3.58
C GLY A 90 -10.37 -2.73 -2.68
N GLY A 91 -10.97 -1.58 -3.02
CA GLY A 91 -11.04 -0.41 -2.16
C GLY A 91 -9.93 0.62 -2.33
N GLY A 92 -9.42 0.79 -3.56
CA GLY A 92 -8.63 1.94 -4.03
C GLY A 92 -7.75 2.64 -3.00
#